data_AF-A0A7Z9ZLP8-F1
#
_entry.id   AF-A0A7Z9ZLP8-F1
#
_cell.length_a   1.000
_cell.length_b   1.000
_cell.length_c   1.000
_cell.angle_alpha   90.00
_cell.angle_beta   90.00
_cell.angle_gamma   90.00
#
_symmetry.space_group_name_H-M   'P 1'
#
loop_
_entity.id
_entity.type
_entity.pdbx_description
1 polymer ?
#
loop_
_entity_poly.entity_id
_entity_poly.type
_entity_poly.pdbx_seq_one_letter_code
_entity_poly.pdbx_strand_id
1 'polypeptide(L)'
;MRTPYSVPRVLLRRSAVSEQAYEPKIVGFLCNWCSYAGADLAGAARLKYPPNVKIIRVPCSGRVSPELVIRTFREGADGVMVLGCHIGDCHYATGNHRTARRMPVLRALLEFTGIESERLLVKWVSSSEGELFAQTVREFTEKLRQMPPLGLQMTSTSGK
;
A
#
# COMPACT_ATOMS: atom_id res chain seq x y z
N MET A 1 29.56 25.83 11.08
CA MET A 1 29.39 25.56 9.62
C MET A 1 28.05 24.87 9.42
N ARG A 2 27.05 25.61 8.91
CA ARG A 2 25.70 25.10 8.62
C ARG A 2 25.68 24.65 7.16
N THR A 3 25.22 23.44 6.88
CA THR A 3 25.08 22.94 5.51
C THR A 3 24.01 23.73 4.75
N PRO A 4 24.22 24.08 3.47
CA PRO A 4 23.35 24.99 2.72
C PRO A 4 22.03 24.36 2.21
N TYR A 5 21.68 23.14 2.64
CA TYR A 5 20.46 22.46 2.20
C TYR A 5 19.52 22.20 3.37
N SER A 6 18.92 23.28 3.90
CA SER A 6 17.76 23.18 4.77
C SER A 6 16.54 22.77 3.92
N VAL A 7 16.27 21.47 3.87
CA VAL A 7 15.01 20.94 3.34
C VAL A 7 13.86 21.65 4.07
N PRO A 8 12.95 22.34 3.36
CA PRO A 8 11.80 22.94 4.00
C PRO A 8 11.02 21.82 4.68
N ARG A 9 10.93 21.91 6.01
CA ARG A 9 10.12 21.01 6.83
C ARG A 9 8.67 21.29 6.44
N VAL A 10 8.17 20.61 5.40
CA VAL A 10 6.76 20.63 5.04
C VAL A 10 6.02 20.21 6.29
N LEU A 11 5.30 21.16 6.90
CA LEU A 11 4.54 20.95 8.12
C LEU A 11 3.35 20.06 7.78
N LEU A 12 3.58 18.75 7.76
CA LEU A 12 2.53 17.74 7.76
C LEU A 12 1.78 17.89 9.10
N ARG A 13 0.63 18.55 9.04
CA ARG A 13 -0.22 18.77 10.21
C ARG A 13 -0.90 17.43 10.51
N ARG A 14 -0.47 16.75 11.58
CA ARG A 14 -1.13 15.54 12.09
C ARG A 14 -2.54 15.91 12.56
N SER A 15 -3.57 15.50 11.82
CA SER A 15 -4.96 15.67 12.26
C SER A 15 -5.24 14.82 13.50
N ALA A 16 -5.99 15.39 14.45
CA ALA A 16 -6.39 14.73 15.68
C ALA A 16 -7.33 13.55 15.39
N VAL A 17 -7.06 12.41 16.04
CA VAL A 17 -7.82 11.17 15.91
C VAL A 17 -8.90 11.18 17.00
N SER A 18 -10.17 10.91 16.63
CA SER A 18 -11.26 10.75 17.60
C SER A 18 -11.06 9.51 18.48
N GLU A 19 -11.64 9.49 19.68
CA GLU A 19 -11.55 8.43 20.71
C GLU A 19 -12.03 7.02 20.29
N GLN A 20 -12.37 6.78 19.02
CA GLN A 20 -12.51 5.42 18.50
C GLN A 20 -11.16 4.74 18.39
N ALA A 21 -11.10 3.45 18.73
CA ALA A 21 -9.95 2.60 18.47
C ALA A 21 -9.52 2.74 16.99
N TYR A 22 -8.28 3.20 16.78
CA TYR A 22 -7.73 3.42 15.45
C TYR A 22 -7.72 2.12 14.64
N GLU A 23 -8.34 2.15 13.47
CA GLU A 23 -8.28 1.07 12.48
C GLU A 23 -7.66 1.61 11.18
N PRO A 24 -6.54 1.02 10.71
CA PRO A 24 -5.80 1.57 9.57
C PRO A 24 -6.59 1.42 8.28
N LYS A 25 -6.60 2.47 7.46
CA LYS A 25 -7.19 2.44 6.11
C LYS A 25 -6.21 1.86 5.12
N ILE A 26 -6.51 0.66 4.60
CA ILE A 26 -5.62 -0.05 3.68
C ILE A 26 -6.20 -0.05 2.28
N VAL A 27 -5.38 0.29 1.29
CA VAL A 27 -5.72 0.13 -0.14
C VAL A 27 -4.81 -0.93 -0.75
N GLY A 28 -5.41 -1.98 -1.32
CA GLY A 28 -4.68 -3.07 -1.96
C GLY A 28 -4.87 -3.06 -3.47
N PHE A 29 -3.80 -2.84 -4.24
CA PHE A 29 -3.79 -3.05 -5.67
C PHE A 29 -3.46 -4.50 -5.99
N LEU A 30 -4.44 -5.25 -6.48
CA LEU A 30 -4.29 -6.69 -6.77
C LEU A 30 -4.28 -6.93 -8.28
N CYS A 31 -3.26 -7.64 -8.75
CA CYS A 31 -3.22 -8.19 -10.10
C CYS A 31 -4.41 -9.13 -10.35
N ASN A 32 -5.14 -8.88 -11.43
CA ASN A 32 -6.32 -9.63 -11.84
C ASN A 32 -6.07 -11.15 -11.92
N TRP A 33 -4.92 -11.55 -12.46
CA TRP A 33 -4.65 -12.94 -12.81
C TRP A 33 -4.24 -13.83 -11.64
N CYS A 34 -3.56 -13.27 -10.64
CA CYS A 34 -2.99 -14.06 -9.54
C CYS A 34 -3.57 -13.59 -8.21
N SER A 35 -3.14 -12.44 -7.71
CA SER A 35 -3.47 -12.02 -6.35
C SER A 35 -4.96 -11.72 -6.14
N TYR A 36 -5.67 -11.23 -7.15
CA TYR A 36 -7.12 -11.07 -7.08
C TYR A 36 -7.83 -12.43 -6.98
N ALA A 37 -7.44 -13.41 -7.80
CA ALA A 37 -7.93 -14.78 -7.69
C ALA A 37 -7.54 -15.44 -6.35
N GLY A 38 -6.36 -15.13 -5.81
CA GLY A 38 -5.97 -15.57 -4.47
C GLY A 38 -6.87 -14.98 -3.38
N ALA A 39 -7.30 -13.72 -3.52
CA ALA A 39 -8.29 -13.12 -2.63
C ALA A 39 -9.67 -13.77 -2.77
N ASP A 40 -10.10 -14.10 -3.98
CA ASP A 40 -11.34 -14.84 -4.24
C ASP A 40 -11.28 -16.24 -3.60
N LEU A 41 -10.14 -16.94 -3.71
CA LEU A 41 -9.91 -18.23 -3.07
C LEU A 41 -9.95 -18.13 -1.55
N ALA A 42 -9.36 -17.08 -0.96
CA ALA A 42 -9.46 -16.82 0.48
C ALA A 42 -10.91 -16.65 0.93
N GLY A 43 -11.73 -15.96 0.13
CA GLY A 43 -13.16 -15.81 0.35
C GLY A 43 -13.91 -17.15 0.24
N ALA A 44 -13.66 -17.92 -0.82
CA ALA A 44 -14.27 -19.23 -1.04
C ALA A 44 -13.94 -20.23 0.09
N ALA A 45 -12.68 -20.21 0.57
CA ALA A 45 -12.22 -21.01 1.70
C ALA A 45 -12.64 -20.44 3.07
N ARG A 46 -13.40 -19.34 3.10
CA ARG A 46 -13.90 -18.67 4.32
C ARG A 46 -12.80 -18.27 5.31
N LEU A 47 -11.61 -17.97 4.80
CA LEU A 47 -10.47 -17.56 5.61
C LEU A 47 -10.72 -16.18 6.21
N LYS A 48 -10.53 -16.05 7.52
CA LYS A 48 -10.75 -14.80 8.23
C LYS A 48 -9.50 -13.93 8.19
N TYR A 49 -9.67 -12.68 7.77
CA TYR A 49 -8.67 -11.62 7.85
C TYR A 49 -9.37 -10.29 8.16
N PRO A 50 -8.65 -9.27 8.64
CA PRO A 50 -9.22 -7.96 8.94
C PRO A 50 -9.97 -7.32 7.75
N PRO A 51 -11.17 -6.74 7.95
CA PRO A 51 -12.03 -6.26 6.86
C PRO A 51 -11.67 -4.85 6.34
N ASN A 52 -10.57 -4.27 6.80
CA ASN A 52 -10.16 -2.89 6.55
C ASN A 52 -9.40 -2.69 5.22
N VAL A 53 -9.14 -3.76 4.46
CA VAL A 53 -8.53 -3.69 3.13
C VAL A 53 -9.55 -3.39 2.04
N LYS A 54 -9.34 -2.30 1.30
CA LYS A 54 -10.10 -1.96 0.09
C LYS A 54 -9.32 -2.42 -1.14
N ILE A 55 -9.85 -3.43 -1.82
CA ILE A 55 -9.20 -4.03 -2.98
C ILE A 55 -9.54 -3.23 -4.24
N ILE A 56 -8.51 -2.78 -4.95
CA ILE A 56 -8.59 -2.22 -6.30
C ILE A 56 -7.99 -3.24 -7.26
N ARG A 57 -8.85 -3.78 -8.14
CA ARG A 57 -8.43 -4.72 -9.17
C ARG A 57 -7.70 -3.98 -10.29
N VAL A 58 -6.50 -4.43 -10.62
CA VAL A 58 -5.71 -3.92 -11.75
C VAL A 58 -5.34 -5.07 -12.68
N PRO A 59 -5.19 -4.86 -14.00
CA PRO A 59 -4.85 -5.95 -14.92
C PRO A 59 -3.51 -6.61 -14.54
N CYS A 60 -2.54 -5.83 -14.08
CA CYS A 60 -1.22 -6.30 -13.65
C CYS A 60 -0.68 -5.42 -12.53
N SER A 61 0.16 -5.96 -11.64
CA SER A 61 0.94 -5.15 -10.69
C SER A 61 1.79 -4.09 -11.40
N GLY A 62 2.24 -4.37 -12.63
CA GLY A 62 2.92 -3.42 -13.52
C GLY A 62 2.13 -2.13 -13.78
N ARG A 63 0.79 -2.14 -13.65
CA ARG A 63 -0.05 -0.95 -13.82
C ARG A 63 0.07 0.06 -12.67
N VAL A 64 0.53 -0.38 -11.49
CA VAL A 64 0.57 0.43 -10.27
C VAL A 64 1.80 1.33 -10.25
N SER A 65 1.69 2.54 -10.79
CA SER A 65 2.82 3.46 -10.84
C SER A 65 3.14 4.07 -9.47
N PRO A 66 4.37 4.59 -9.25
CA PRO A 66 4.73 5.24 -7.99
C PRO A 66 3.81 6.44 -7.65
N GLU A 67 3.39 7.19 -8.66
CA GLU A 67 2.48 8.33 -8.51
C GLU A 67 1.11 7.88 -7.99
N LEU A 68 0.63 6.70 -8.42
CA LEU A 68 -0.63 6.14 -7.94
C LEU A 68 -0.54 5.78 -6.44
N VAL A 69 0.59 5.21 -6.01
CA VAL A 69 0.83 4.89 -4.60
C VAL A 69 0.90 6.17 -3.76
N ILE A 70 1.65 7.17 -4.20
CA ILE A 70 1.76 8.48 -3.52
C ILE A 70 0.38 9.14 -3.43
N ARG A 71 -0.39 9.14 -4.53
CA ARG A 71 -1.76 9.67 -4.50
C ARG A 71 -2.61 8.93 -3.48
N THR A 72 -2.53 7.61 -3.40
CA THR A 72 -3.28 6.82 -2.43
C THR A 72 -2.98 7.23 -0.98
N PHE A 73 -1.70 7.49 -0.65
CA PHE A 73 -1.34 8.04 0.66
C PHE A 73 -1.90 9.46 0.88
N ARG A 74 -1.86 10.31 -0.16
CA ARG A 74 -2.43 11.67 -0.10
C ARG A 74 -3.95 11.70 0.11
N GLU A 75 -4.67 10.70 -0.39
CA GLU A 75 -6.11 10.53 -0.17
C GLU A 75 -6.44 9.93 1.22
N GLY A 76 -5.43 9.72 2.07
CA GLY A 76 -5.61 9.34 3.47
C GLY A 76 -5.54 7.84 3.75
N ALA A 77 -4.89 7.04 2.90
CA ALA A 77 -4.55 5.66 3.24
C ALA A 77 -3.42 5.61 4.30
N ASP A 78 -3.57 4.74 5.30
CA ASP A 78 -2.52 4.49 6.30
C ASP A 78 -1.51 3.43 5.81
N GLY A 79 -1.94 2.60 4.84
CA GLY A 79 -1.09 1.61 4.18
C GLY A 79 -1.56 1.28 2.77
N VAL A 80 -0.59 0.96 1.91
CA VAL A 80 -0.81 0.57 0.51
C VAL A 80 -0.16 -0.79 0.27
N MET A 81 -0.92 -1.72 -0.28
CA MET A 81 -0.43 -3.03 -0.72
C MET A 81 -0.40 -3.10 -2.23
N VAL A 82 0.65 -3.67 -2.80
CA VAL A 82 0.73 -4.01 -4.24
C VAL A 82 1.02 -5.50 -4.34
N LEU A 83 0.00 -6.26 -4.72
CA LEU A 83 0.08 -7.71 -4.84
C LEU A 83 0.07 -8.13 -6.32
N GLY A 84 1.05 -8.96 -6.69
CA GLY A 84 1.20 -9.46 -8.05
C GLY A 84 1.47 -10.96 -8.11
N CYS A 85 1.54 -11.49 -9.33
CA CYS A 85 2.02 -12.84 -9.58
C CYS A 85 3.47 -13.02 -9.11
N HIS A 86 3.86 -14.24 -8.78
CA HIS A 86 5.25 -14.63 -8.53
C HIS A 86 6.16 -14.20 -9.68
N ILE A 87 7.41 -13.86 -9.34
CA ILE A 87 8.42 -13.44 -10.32
C ILE A 87 8.70 -14.61 -11.25
N GLY A 88 8.54 -14.42 -12.56
CA GLY A 88 8.53 -15.49 -13.57
C GLY A 88 7.13 -15.86 -14.07
N ASP A 89 6.09 -15.75 -13.23
CA ASP A 89 4.73 -16.21 -13.55
C ASP A 89 3.80 -15.06 -13.98
N CYS A 90 4.37 -13.95 -14.47
CA CYS A 90 3.55 -12.83 -14.86
C CYS A 90 2.76 -13.16 -16.12
N HIS A 91 1.43 -13.00 -16.07
CA HIS A 91 0.58 -13.12 -17.27
C HIS A 91 1.04 -12.22 -18.43
N TYR A 92 1.62 -11.06 -18.12
CA TYR A 92 2.17 -10.12 -19.12
C TYR A 92 3.70 -10.19 -19.21
N ALA A 93 4.29 -11.36 -18.95
CA ALA A 93 5.72 -11.69 -18.93
C ALA A 93 6.58 -10.92 -17.92
N THR A 94 6.66 -9.58 -18.02
CA THR A 94 7.61 -8.77 -17.25
C THR A 94 6.98 -7.67 -16.38
N GLY A 95 5.64 -7.60 -16.33
CA GLY A 95 4.94 -6.53 -15.62
C GLY A 95 5.26 -6.47 -14.11
N ASN A 96 5.35 -7.61 -13.45
CA ASN A 96 5.75 -7.69 -12.05
C ASN A 96 7.24 -7.38 -11.83
N HIS A 97 8.14 -7.72 -12.76
CA HIS A 97 9.56 -7.34 -12.71
C HIS A 97 9.75 -5.82 -12.68
N ARG A 98 8.98 -5.08 -13.48
CA ARG A 98 8.99 -3.60 -13.42
C ARG A 98 8.56 -3.08 -12.04
N THR A 99 7.56 -3.72 -11.45
CA THR A 99 7.10 -3.40 -10.08
C THR A 99 8.17 -3.71 -9.04
N ALA A 100 8.82 -4.87 -9.13
CA ALA A 100 9.90 -5.29 -8.24
C ALA A 100 11.09 -4.33 -8.25
N ARG A 101 11.37 -3.68 -9.39
CA ARG A 101 12.45 -2.68 -9.52
C ARG A 101 12.06 -1.29 -9.00
N ARG A 102 10.86 -0.80 -9.30
CA ARG A 102 10.46 0.58 -8.96
C ARG A 102 10.02 0.77 -7.52
N MET A 103 9.40 -0.25 -6.91
CA MET A 103 8.81 -0.10 -5.58
C MET A 103 9.85 0.03 -4.44
N PRO A 104 11.03 -0.61 -4.49
CA PRO A 104 12.11 -0.31 -3.55
C PRO A 104 12.57 1.15 -3.62
N VAL A 105 12.68 1.73 -4.82
CA VAL A 105 13.04 3.16 -4.99
C VAL A 105 11.96 4.05 -4.37
N LEU A 106 10.68 3.72 -4.58
CA LEU A 106 9.58 4.44 -3.95
C LEU A 106 9.61 4.31 -2.41
N ARG A 107 9.92 3.14 -1.86
CA ARG A 107 10.05 2.97 -0.40
C ARG A 107 11.10 3.91 0.20
N ALA A 108 12.28 4.00 -0.43
CA ALA A 108 13.32 4.92 0.00
C ALA A 108 12.88 6.40 -0.11
N LEU A 109 12.13 6.75 -1.17
CA LEU A 109 11.58 8.09 -1.33
C LEU A 109 10.54 8.43 -0.26
N LEU A 110 9.64 7.49 0.06
CA LEU A 110 8.63 7.67 1.12
C LEU A 110 9.31 7.94 2.46
N GLU A 111 10.31 7.13 2.81
CA GLU A 111 11.10 7.29 4.04
C GLU A 111 11.80 8.65 4.10
N PHE A 112 12.44 9.07 3.00
CA PHE A 112 13.05 10.39 2.88
C PHE A 112 12.06 11.54 3.12
N THR A 113 10.80 11.37 2.71
CA THR A 113 9.73 12.35 2.93
C THR A 113 9.06 12.26 4.30
N GLY A 114 9.49 11.33 5.17
CA GLY A 114 8.94 11.13 6.51
C GLY A 114 7.70 10.23 6.58
N ILE A 115 7.43 9.45 5.52
CA ILE A 115 6.41 8.39 5.52
C ILE A 115 7.12 7.07 5.79
N GLU A 116 6.70 6.34 6.83
CA GLU A 116 7.31 5.06 7.19
C GLU A 116 7.23 4.08 6.02
N SER A 117 8.38 3.55 5.60
CA SER A 117 8.51 2.69 4.41
C SER A 117 7.63 1.43 4.52
N GLU A 118 7.39 1.00 5.75
CA GLU A 118 6.57 -0.11 6.18
C GLU A 118 5.10 0.04 5.80
N ARG A 119 4.64 1.25 5.48
CA ARG A 119 3.29 1.52 4.98
C ARG A 119 3.10 1.10 3.53
N LEU A 120 4.17 0.79 2.79
CA LEU A 120 4.10 0.25 1.44
C LEU A 120 4.53 -1.22 1.43
N LEU A 121 3.56 -2.11 1.25
CA LEU A 121 3.80 -3.54 1.08
C LEU A 121 3.80 -3.92 -0.39
N VAL A 122 4.81 -4.70 -0.81
CA VAL A 122 4.79 -5.38 -2.12
C VAL A 122 5.03 -6.84 -1.84
N LYS A 123 4.13 -7.71 -2.31
CA LYS A 123 4.25 -9.16 -2.12
C LYS A 123 3.71 -9.89 -3.34
N TRP A 124 4.21 -11.10 -3.56
CA TRP A 124 3.82 -11.93 -4.69
C TRP A 124 2.94 -13.06 -4.17
N VAL A 125 1.73 -13.15 -4.72
CA VAL A 125 0.68 -14.08 -4.30
C VAL A 125 0.03 -14.64 -5.55
N SER A 126 0.13 -15.96 -5.70
CA SER A 126 -0.45 -16.77 -6.78
C SER A 126 -1.98 -16.86 -6.65
N SER A 127 -2.63 -17.37 -7.69
CA SER A 127 -4.08 -17.64 -7.68
C SER A 127 -4.50 -18.74 -6.72
N SER A 128 -3.60 -19.66 -6.35
CA SER A 128 -3.87 -20.78 -5.45
C SER A 128 -3.49 -20.50 -3.98
N GLU A 129 -3.00 -19.29 -3.68
CA GLU A 129 -2.41 -18.94 -2.39
C GLU A 129 -3.38 -18.09 -1.53
N GLY A 130 -4.61 -18.57 -1.36
CA GLY A 130 -5.63 -17.87 -0.56
C GLY A 130 -5.25 -17.72 0.92
N GLU A 131 -4.58 -18.72 1.49
CA GLU A 131 -4.07 -18.66 2.87
C GLU A 131 -2.98 -17.60 3.02
N LEU A 132 -2.03 -17.56 2.08
CA LEU A 132 -0.99 -16.55 2.05
C LEU A 132 -1.57 -15.14 1.91
N PHE A 133 -2.63 -14.97 1.09
CA PHE A 133 -3.34 -13.69 0.99
C PHE A 133 -3.92 -13.26 2.34
N ALA A 134 -4.70 -14.12 2.98
CA ALA A 134 -5.34 -13.84 4.28
C ALA A 134 -4.30 -13.53 5.37
N GLN A 135 -3.23 -14.31 5.43
CA GLN A 135 -2.10 -14.08 6.34
C GLN A 135 -1.44 -12.73 6.06
N THR A 136 -1.17 -12.41 4.80
CA THR A 136 -0.52 -11.15 4.39
C THR A 136 -1.35 -9.94 4.80
N VAL A 137 -2.67 -9.98 4.60
CA VAL A 137 -3.56 -8.88 5.01
C VAL A 137 -3.55 -8.73 6.54
N ARG A 138 -3.59 -9.83 7.29
CA ARG A 138 -3.53 -9.82 8.75
C ARG A 138 -2.23 -9.21 9.26
N GLU A 139 -1.09 -9.75 8.84
CA GLU A 139 0.24 -9.27 9.24
C GLU A 139 0.42 -7.79 8.91
N PHE A 140 0.01 -7.36 7.73
CA PHE A 140 0.11 -5.97 7.32
C PHE A 140 -0.78 -5.06 8.16
N THR A 141 -2.01 -5.50 8.48
CA THR A 141 -2.93 -4.74 9.32
C THR A 141 -2.38 -4.59 10.74
N GLU A 142 -1.91 -5.66 11.36
CA GLU A 142 -1.32 -5.58 12.71
C GLU A 142 -0.09 -4.68 12.73
N LYS A 143 0.75 -4.73 11.69
CA LYS A 143 1.90 -3.83 11.55
C LYS A 143 1.46 -2.36 11.51
N LEU A 144 0.40 -2.04 10.76
CA LEU A 144 -0.11 -0.67 10.67
C LEU A 144 -0.77 -0.19 11.96
N ARG A 145 -1.41 -1.08 12.74
CA ARG A 145 -1.99 -0.73 14.05
C ARG A 145 -0.95 -0.31 15.08
N GLN A 146 0.29 -0.79 14.93
CA GLN A 146 1.42 -0.39 15.79
C GLN A 146 2.00 0.98 15.42
N MET A 147 1.56 1.58 14.32
CA MET A 147 2.02 2.90 13.87
C MET A 147 0.92 3.95 14.07
N PRO A 148 1.29 5.22 14.33
CA PRO A 148 0.31 6.29 14.39
C PRO A 148 -0.39 6.44 13.02
N PRO A 149 -1.60 7.00 12.96
CA PRO A 149 -2.26 7.28 11.67
C PRO A 149 -1.41 8.26 10.83
N LEU A 150 -1.38 8.07 9.51
CA LEU A 150 -0.47 8.82 8.64
C LEU A 150 -0.83 10.32 8.55
N GLY A 151 -2.10 10.67 8.72
CA GLY A 151 -2.53 12.06 8.95
C GLY A 151 -2.24 13.05 7.81
N LEU A 152 -2.03 12.60 6.57
CA LEU A 152 -1.84 13.47 5.41
C LEU A 152 -3.19 14.08 4.99
N GLN A 153 -3.56 15.23 5.56
CA GLN A 153 -4.64 16.06 5.04
C GLN A 153 -4.06 17.29 4.34
N MET A 154 -4.16 17.33 3.00
CA MET A 154 -4.06 18.60 2.29
C MET A 154 -5.47 19.18 2.20
N THR A 155 -5.71 20.33 2.84
CA THR A 155 -6.92 21.10 2.56
C THR A 155 -6.88 21.47 1.08
N SER A 156 -7.93 21.11 0.33
CA SER A 156 -8.13 21.67 -1.00
C SER A 156 -8.13 23.19 -0.83
N THR A 157 -7.19 23.88 -1.45
CA THR A 157 -7.30 25.33 -1.58
C THR A 157 -8.59 25.56 -2.35
N SER A 158 -9.64 25.98 -1.65
CA SER A 158 -10.87 26.47 -2.26
C SER A 158 -10.46 27.67 -3.12
N GLY A 159 -10.20 27.42 -4.40
CA GLY A 159 -9.96 28.46 -5.38
C GLY A 159 -11.22 29.32 -5.45
N LYS A 160 -11.10 30.54 -4.98
CA LYS A 160 -11.85 31.66 -5.54
C LYS A 160 -11.21 32.04 -6.86
#